data_AF-A0A8B6HLA8-F1
#
_entry.id   AF-A0A8B6HLA8-F1
#
_cell.length_a   1.000
_cell.length_b   1.000
_cell.length_c   1.000
_cell.angle_alpha   90.00
_cell.angle_beta   90.00
_cell.angle_gamma   90.00
#
_symmetry.space_group_name_H-M   'P 1'
#
loop_
_entity.id
_entity.type
_entity.pdbx_description
1 polymer ?
#
loop_
_entity_poly.entity_id
_entity_poly.type
_entity_poly.pdbx_seq_one_letter_code
_entity_poly.pdbx_strand_id
1 'polypeptide(L)'
;AKLEAESPETEAKDKHQKAWDELKAERQAKKEVEAASLAFKDLDTNGDNSIDMQEIIARPEFDIDSNGVVSEEEAKEHLEDKESVDYDTFTKDIWPHVKDIYKKPTTEEPPPEVDPSTEARGEEDQTEQQTVPTVPITDRIEGEPELILDKPSEEKDEDSMPEYDEETKKLIEAADEARKNYDEANSKLKELDNELSSIKSYLEQDYGPNREYAILQDQCFEYTDREYTYKYCPFSKGSQRPKNGGHETSLGNWGNWAGPENDKYSVQLYEKGQNCWNGPDRSVKVHLKCGLEHRLLSSSEPSRCEYAFEFETPCRCSQPSGGTAQPHDEL
;
A
#
# COMPACT_ATOMS: atom_id res chain seq x y z
N ALA A 1 1.67 21.17 22.37
CA ALA A 1 0.40 21.13 21.64
C ALA A 1 0.03 19.71 21.21
N LYS A 2 0.55 19.15 20.10
CA LYS A 2 0.20 17.79 19.64
C LYS A 2 0.39 16.71 20.72
N LEU A 3 1.63 16.54 21.21
CA LEU A 3 1.95 15.52 22.22
C LEU A 3 1.17 15.71 23.55
N GLU A 4 0.87 16.96 23.90
CA GLU A 4 0.10 17.28 25.10
C GLU A 4 -1.37 16.89 24.97
N ALA A 5 -1.94 16.90 23.76
CA ALA A 5 -3.30 16.48 23.49
C ALA A 5 -3.42 14.95 23.27
N GLU A 6 -2.41 14.31 22.68
CA GLU A 6 -2.40 12.86 22.40
C GLU A 6 -2.23 12.00 23.66
N SER A 7 -1.47 12.48 24.65
CA SER A 7 -1.25 11.73 25.90
C SER A 7 -2.54 11.38 26.66
N PRO A 8 -3.45 12.34 26.98
CA PRO A 8 -4.68 12.01 27.70
C PRO A 8 -5.67 11.20 26.85
N GLU A 9 -5.73 11.40 25.53
CA GLU A 9 -6.54 10.57 24.62
C GLU A 9 -6.09 9.10 24.68
N THR A 10 -4.79 8.86 24.61
CA THR A 10 -4.22 7.51 24.61
C THR A 10 -4.52 6.81 25.93
N GLU A 11 -4.33 7.50 27.06
CA GLU A 11 -4.67 6.97 28.38
C GLU A 11 -6.17 6.64 28.52
N ALA A 12 -7.05 7.47 27.97
CA ALA A 12 -8.49 7.25 28.00
C ALA A 12 -8.91 6.06 27.13
N LYS A 13 -8.36 5.94 25.91
CA LYS A 13 -8.57 4.80 25.02
C LYS A 13 -8.09 3.49 25.63
N ASP A 14 -6.90 3.49 26.23
CA ASP A 14 -6.33 2.30 26.87
C ASP A 14 -7.18 1.83 28.05
N LYS A 15 -7.70 2.77 28.86
CA LYS A 15 -8.63 2.44 29.95
C LYS A 15 -9.93 1.83 29.44
N HIS A 16 -10.51 2.40 28.38
CA HIS A 16 -11.74 1.92 27.78
C HIS A 16 -11.55 0.53 27.16
N GLN A 17 -10.47 0.33 26.41
CA GLN A 17 -10.10 -0.96 25.83
C GLN A 17 -9.91 -2.03 26.91
N LYS A 18 -9.17 -1.70 27.98
CA LYS A 18 -8.97 -2.64 29.09
C LYS A 18 -10.27 -3.03 29.78
N ALA A 19 -11.16 -2.07 30.03
CA ALA A 19 -12.47 -2.34 30.62
C ALA A 19 -13.32 -3.22 29.70
N TRP A 20 -13.24 -3.01 28.38
CA TRP A 20 -13.91 -3.84 27.40
C TRP A 20 -13.37 -5.27 27.38
N ASP A 21 -12.04 -5.44 27.39
CA ASP A 21 -11.41 -6.76 27.40
C ASP A 21 -11.73 -7.54 28.69
N GLU A 22 -11.76 -6.87 29.85
CA GLU A 22 -12.19 -7.46 31.13
C GLU A 22 -13.66 -7.92 31.07
N LEU A 23 -14.54 -7.09 30.52
CA LEU A 23 -15.96 -7.43 30.36
C LEU A 23 -16.18 -8.58 29.38
N LYS A 24 -15.44 -8.60 28.27
CA LYS A 24 -15.45 -9.69 27.31
C LYS A 24 -14.95 -10.99 27.93
N ALA A 25 -13.87 -10.94 28.71
CA ALA A 25 -13.36 -12.09 29.43
C ALA A 25 -14.36 -12.62 30.47
N GLU A 26 -15.04 -11.73 31.21
CA GLU A 26 -16.08 -12.13 32.16
C GLU A 26 -17.28 -12.79 31.45
N ARG A 27 -17.71 -12.23 30.31
CA ARG A 27 -18.78 -12.81 29.50
C ARG A 27 -18.39 -14.17 28.92
N GLN A 28 -17.16 -14.29 28.40
CA GLN A 28 -16.66 -15.53 27.86
C GLN A 28 -16.53 -16.60 28.96
N ALA A 29 -16.02 -16.25 30.14
CA ALA A 29 -15.95 -17.16 31.27
C ALA A 29 -17.35 -17.65 31.71
N LYS A 30 -18.35 -16.76 31.72
CA LYS A 30 -19.76 -17.16 31.98
C LYS A 30 -20.26 -18.14 30.92
N LYS A 31 -20.06 -17.84 29.63
CA LYS A 31 -20.43 -18.73 28.52
C LYS A 31 -19.72 -20.09 28.63
N GLU A 32 -18.45 -20.12 29.02
CA GLU A 32 -17.67 -21.35 29.19
C GLU A 32 -18.14 -22.19 30.38
N VAL A 33 -18.48 -21.57 31.51
CA VAL A 33 -19.06 -22.27 32.68
C VAL A 33 -20.44 -22.85 32.35
N GLU A 34 -21.28 -22.09 31.65
CA GLU A 34 -22.59 -22.56 31.19
C GLU A 34 -22.45 -23.72 30.20
N ALA A 35 -21.54 -23.61 29.23
CA ALA A 35 -21.26 -24.66 28.27
C ALA A 35 -20.73 -25.93 28.94
N ALA A 36 -19.78 -25.82 29.88
CA ALA A 36 -19.27 -26.96 30.65
C ALA A 36 -20.38 -27.63 31.48
N SER A 37 -21.28 -26.83 32.08
CA SER A 37 -22.42 -27.36 32.84
C SER A 37 -23.42 -28.11 31.95
N LEU A 38 -23.70 -27.60 30.76
CA LEU A 38 -24.58 -28.26 29.79
C LEU A 38 -23.96 -29.54 29.26
N ALA A 39 -22.67 -29.51 28.90
CA ALA A 39 -21.95 -30.68 28.41
C ALA A 39 -21.83 -31.77 29.47
N PHE A 40 -21.53 -31.41 30.72
CA PHE A 40 -21.47 -32.37 31.81
C PHE A 40 -22.80 -33.12 31.99
N LYS A 41 -23.92 -32.39 31.99
CA LYS A 41 -25.28 -32.98 32.08
C LYS A 41 -25.65 -33.86 30.90
N ASP A 42 -25.06 -33.60 29.74
CA ASP A 42 -25.31 -34.38 28.53
C ASP A 42 -24.46 -35.64 28.48
N LEU A 43 -23.21 -35.57 28.96
CA LEU A 43 -22.29 -36.70 28.99
C LEU A 43 -22.63 -37.70 30.13
N ASP A 44 -23.03 -37.22 31.31
CA ASP A 44 -23.54 -38.04 32.42
C ASP A 44 -24.92 -38.64 32.07
N THR A 45 -24.89 -39.79 31.42
CA THR A 45 -26.08 -40.47 30.88
C THR A 45 -26.72 -41.35 31.94
N ASN A 46 -25.93 -41.85 32.89
CA ASN A 46 -26.39 -42.73 33.95
C ASN A 46 -26.93 -41.95 35.18
N GLY A 47 -26.66 -40.63 35.25
CA GLY A 47 -27.14 -39.70 36.27
C GLY A 47 -26.45 -39.84 37.62
N ASP A 48 -25.24 -40.40 37.67
CA ASP A 48 -24.50 -40.63 38.90
C ASP A 48 -23.62 -39.44 39.35
N ASN A 49 -23.69 -38.31 38.62
CA ASN A 49 -22.89 -37.10 38.80
C ASN A 49 -21.38 -37.34 38.65
N SER A 50 -20.98 -38.37 37.90
CA SER A 50 -19.62 -38.58 37.44
C SER A 50 -19.61 -39.00 35.98
N ILE A 51 -18.60 -38.57 35.23
CA ILE A 51 -18.42 -39.03 33.85
C ILE A 51 -17.42 -40.17 33.88
N ASP A 52 -17.87 -41.35 33.47
CA ASP A 52 -17.04 -42.56 33.41
C ASP A 52 -16.53 -42.87 31.99
N MET A 53 -15.60 -43.82 31.88
CA MET A 53 -15.06 -44.25 30.59
C MET A 53 -16.14 -44.82 29.65
N GLN A 54 -17.17 -45.48 30.18
CA GLN A 54 -18.22 -46.09 29.36
C GLN A 54 -19.10 -45.02 28.70
N GLU A 55 -19.32 -43.89 29.37
CA GLU A 55 -20.05 -42.75 28.85
C GLU A 55 -19.30 -42.01 27.75
N ILE A 56 -17.98 -41.88 27.86
CA ILE A 56 -17.13 -41.33 26.80
C ILE A 56 -17.05 -42.30 25.60
N ILE A 57 -16.92 -43.60 25.84
CA ILE A 57 -16.89 -44.63 24.77
C ILE A 57 -18.19 -44.62 23.94
N ALA A 58 -19.34 -44.33 24.58
CA ALA A 58 -20.63 -44.26 23.92
C ALA A 58 -20.78 -43.06 22.97
N ARG A 59 -19.83 -42.12 22.95
CA ARG A 59 -19.87 -40.87 22.19
C ARG A 59 -18.83 -40.90 21.06
N PRO A 60 -19.25 -41.11 19.79
CA PRO A 60 -18.34 -41.19 18.64
C PRO A 60 -17.51 -39.92 18.38
N GLU A 61 -17.85 -38.82 19.04
CA GLU A 61 -17.15 -37.54 18.91
C GLU A 61 -15.77 -37.57 19.55
N PHE A 62 -15.51 -38.46 20.50
CA PHE A 62 -14.23 -38.62 21.20
C PHE A 62 -13.31 -39.67 20.56
N ASP A 63 -13.55 -39.99 19.29
CA ASP A 63 -12.73 -40.90 18.50
C ASP A 63 -11.49 -40.15 17.95
N ILE A 64 -10.30 -40.50 18.45
CA ILE A 64 -9.05 -39.79 18.15
C ILE A 64 -8.49 -40.26 16.81
N ASP A 65 -8.53 -41.58 16.54
CA ASP A 65 -7.98 -42.17 15.32
C ASP A 65 -8.96 -42.19 14.12
N SER A 66 -10.20 -41.74 14.35
CA SER A 66 -11.29 -41.66 13.38
C SER A 66 -11.64 -43.02 12.75
N ASN A 67 -11.45 -44.11 13.49
CA ASN A 67 -11.77 -45.48 13.03
C ASN A 67 -13.27 -45.82 13.14
N GLY A 68 -14.08 -44.93 13.74
CA GLY A 68 -15.51 -45.04 13.93
C GLY A 68 -15.94 -45.65 15.28
N VAL A 69 -15.00 -46.01 16.16
CA VAL A 69 -15.24 -46.53 17.51
C VAL A 69 -14.27 -45.93 18.53
N VAL A 70 -14.79 -45.45 19.65
CA VAL A 70 -13.94 -44.95 20.74
C VAL A 70 -13.45 -46.14 21.57
N SER A 71 -12.14 -46.33 21.63
CA SER A 71 -11.48 -47.36 22.44
C SER A 71 -11.33 -46.95 23.92
N GLU A 72 -11.07 -47.91 24.81
CA GLU A 72 -10.86 -47.63 26.24
C GLU A 72 -9.64 -46.73 26.47
N GLU A 73 -8.61 -46.87 25.62
CA GLU A 73 -7.40 -46.06 25.65
C GLU A 73 -7.69 -44.59 25.26
N GLU A 74 -8.54 -44.36 24.27
CA GLU A 74 -8.93 -43.01 23.83
C GLU A 74 -9.83 -42.30 24.84
N ALA A 75 -10.79 -43.03 25.43
CA ALA A 75 -11.62 -42.51 26.51
C ALA A 75 -10.80 -42.14 27.74
N LYS A 76 -9.77 -42.94 28.05
CA LYS A 76 -8.84 -42.69 29.14
C LYS A 76 -7.92 -41.50 28.87
N GLU A 77 -7.50 -41.29 27.62
CA GLU A 77 -6.72 -40.12 27.22
C GLU A 77 -7.52 -38.82 27.38
N HIS A 78 -8.81 -38.82 27.00
CA HIS A 78 -9.69 -37.68 27.21
C HIS A 78 -10.02 -37.39 28.69
N LEU A 79 -9.96 -38.40 29.56
CA LEU A 79 -10.17 -38.27 31.01
C LEU A 79 -8.87 -38.08 31.81
N GLU A 80 -7.74 -37.78 31.16
CA GLU A 80 -6.41 -37.64 31.79
C GLU A 80 -6.02 -38.84 32.68
N ASP A 81 -6.16 -40.05 32.16
CA ASP A 81 -5.88 -41.31 32.87
C ASP A 81 -6.78 -41.62 34.09
N LYS A 82 -7.83 -40.82 34.35
CA LYS A 82 -8.81 -41.06 35.42
C LYS A 82 -9.94 -41.98 34.93
N GLU A 83 -10.35 -42.93 35.78
CA GLU A 83 -11.43 -43.90 35.45
C GLU A 83 -12.84 -43.27 35.52
N SER A 84 -13.01 -42.23 36.33
CA SER A 84 -14.22 -41.41 36.43
C SER A 84 -13.85 -40.02 36.96
N VAL A 85 -14.60 -38.99 36.56
CA VAL A 85 -14.37 -37.59 36.99
C VAL A 85 -15.68 -36.96 37.47
N ASP A 86 -15.62 -36.25 38.59
CA ASP A 86 -16.74 -35.48 39.12
C ASP A 86 -16.85 -34.10 38.45
N TYR A 87 -17.94 -33.38 38.69
CA TYR A 87 -18.21 -32.06 38.08
C TYR A 87 -17.07 -31.03 38.27
N ASP A 88 -16.45 -30.97 39.45
CA ASP A 88 -15.39 -29.99 39.73
C ASP A 88 -14.10 -30.34 38.97
N THR A 89 -13.75 -31.63 38.91
CA THR A 89 -12.61 -32.14 38.14
C THR A 89 -12.87 -32.02 36.63
N PHE A 90 -14.09 -32.32 36.17
CA PHE A 90 -14.47 -32.21 34.77
C PHE A 90 -14.36 -30.76 34.27
N THR A 91 -14.90 -29.79 35.02
CA THR A 91 -14.88 -28.39 34.58
C THR A 91 -13.49 -27.75 34.56
N LYS A 92 -12.59 -28.17 35.47
CA LYS A 92 -11.24 -27.61 35.59
C LYS A 92 -10.20 -28.29 34.71
N ASP A 93 -10.21 -29.62 34.70
CA ASP A 93 -9.13 -30.42 34.10
C ASP A 93 -9.57 -30.98 32.74
N ILE A 94 -10.80 -31.48 32.61
CA ILE A 94 -11.24 -32.21 31.40
C ILE A 94 -11.81 -31.27 30.33
N TRP A 95 -12.71 -30.36 30.72
CA TRP A 95 -13.41 -29.42 29.84
C TRP A 95 -12.49 -28.62 28.91
N PRO A 96 -11.33 -28.09 29.35
CA PRO A 96 -10.39 -27.40 28.46
C PRO A 96 -9.91 -28.24 27.28
N HIS A 97 -9.84 -29.57 27.42
CA HIS A 97 -9.39 -30.51 26.41
C HIS A 97 -10.53 -31.08 25.56
N VAL A 98 -11.73 -31.24 26.15
CA VAL A 98 -12.88 -31.84 25.46
C VAL A 98 -13.83 -30.83 24.81
N LYS A 99 -13.81 -29.55 25.20
CA LYS A 99 -14.78 -28.53 24.74
C LYS A 99 -14.80 -28.31 23.22
N ASP A 100 -13.65 -28.48 22.56
CA ASP A 100 -13.51 -28.27 21.11
C ASP A 100 -13.91 -29.52 20.30
N ILE A 101 -13.98 -30.67 20.98
CA ILE A 101 -14.33 -31.97 20.42
C ILE A 101 -15.83 -32.23 20.62
N TYR A 102 -16.35 -31.84 21.79
CA TYR A 102 -17.75 -31.97 22.17
C TYR A 102 -18.68 -31.24 21.20
N LYS A 103 -19.56 -31.99 20.54
CA LYS A 103 -20.68 -31.46 19.77
C LYS A 103 -21.96 -31.78 20.55
N LYS A 104 -22.75 -30.75 20.83
CA LYS A 104 -24.11 -30.96 21.32
C LYS A 104 -24.83 -31.93 20.36
N PRO A 105 -25.58 -32.93 20.85
CA PRO A 105 -26.39 -33.78 20.00
C PRO A 105 -27.43 -32.89 19.32
N THR A 106 -27.12 -32.47 18.10
CA THR A 106 -28.05 -31.78 17.23
C THR A 106 -28.99 -32.86 16.75
N THR A 107 -30.28 -32.73 17.07
CA THR A 107 -31.32 -33.60 16.51
C THR A 107 -31.35 -33.36 15.01
N GLU A 108 -30.51 -34.09 14.28
CA GLU A 108 -30.45 -34.12 12.83
C GLU A 108 -31.67 -34.92 12.36
N GLU A 109 -32.75 -34.22 11.98
CA GLU A 109 -33.79 -34.85 11.17
C GLU A 109 -33.13 -35.35 9.87
N PRO A 110 -33.34 -36.62 9.49
CA PRO A 110 -32.68 -37.17 8.32
C PRO A 110 -33.15 -36.46 7.04
N PRO A 111 -32.24 -36.13 6.10
CA PRO A 111 -32.61 -35.56 4.82
C PRO A 111 -33.46 -36.56 4.02
N PRO A 112 -34.50 -36.10 3.29
CA PRO A 112 -35.36 -36.98 2.53
C PRO A 112 -34.59 -37.68 1.41
N GLU A 113 -34.74 -39.00 1.35
CA GLU A 113 -34.17 -39.91 0.36
C GLU A 113 -34.48 -39.46 -1.07
N VAL A 114 -33.43 -39.40 -1.89
CA VAL A 114 -33.51 -39.26 -3.35
C VAL A 114 -33.74 -40.63 -3.98
N ASP A 115 -34.87 -40.79 -4.66
CA ASP A 115 -35.27 -41.99 -5.40
C ASP A 115 -34.54 -42.06 -6.76
N PRO A 116 -33.91 -43.19 -7.13
CA PRO A 116 -33.14 -43.33 -8.37
C PRO A 116 -33.98 -43.95 -9.50
N SER A 117 -34.08 -43.26 -10.63
CA SER A 117 -34.46 -43.89 -11.90
C SER A 117 -34.18 -42.99 -13.10
N THR A 118 -33.11 -43.25 -13.84
CA THR A 118 -33.16 -43.96 -15.14
C THR A 118 -31.83 -43.83 -15.86
N GLU A 119 -31.24 -45.00 -16.17
CA GLU A 119 -30.16 -45.14 -17.14
C GLU A 119 -30.66 -44.82 -18.55
N ALA A 120 -29.84 -44.17 -19.38
CA ALA A 120 -29.15 -44.85 -20.49
C ALA A 120 -28.52 -43.86 -21.50
N ARG A 121 -27.19 -43.99 -21.61
CA ARG A 121 -26.45 -44.25 -22.87
C ARG A 121 -26.18 -43.09 -23.84
N GLY A 122 -24.89 -42.88 -24.13
CA GLY A 122 -24.43 -42.35 -25.42
C GLY A 122 -23.06 -41.65 -25.36
N GLU A 123 -22.05 -42.32 -25.91
CA GLU A 123 -20.63 -41.97 -26.03
C GLU A 123 -20.27 -40.68 -26.81
N GLU A 124 -19.13 -40.10 -26.39
CA GLU A 124 -17.97 -39.59 -27.16
C GLU A 124 -18.00 -38.29 -28.03
N ASP A 125 -17.03 -37.42 -27.68
CA ASP A 125 -16.03 -36.72 -28.50
C ASP A 125 -16.16 -35.21 -28.87
N GLN A 126 -15.05 -34.50 -28.60
CA GLN A 126 -14.37 -33.32 -29.21
C GLN A 126 -15.20 -32.30 -30.09
N THR A 127 -15.00 -30.98 -30.16
CA THR A 127 -13.83 -30.07 -30.06
C THR A 127 -14.29 -28.57 -30.21
N GLU A 128 -13.41 -27.64 -29.79
CA GLU A 128 -13.10 -26.29 -30.37
C GLU A 128 -14.04 -25.05 -30.35
N GLN A 129 -13.55 -24.02 -29.64
CA GLN A 129 -13.22 -22.62 -30.04
C GLN A 129 -14.28 -21.54 -30.41
N GLN A 130 -14.02 -20.34 -29.84
CA GLN A 130 -14.21 -18.96 -30.38
C GLN A 130 -15.67 -18.43 -30.52
N THR A 131 -16.08 -17.18 -30.24
CA THR A 131 -15.46 -15.83 -30.24
C THR A 131 -16.44 -14.79 -29.63
N VAL A 132 -15.86 -13.77 -28.95
CA VAL A 132 -16.19 -12.32 -28.74
C VAL A 132 -17.36 -11.64 -29.52
N PRO A 133 -17.71 -10.35 -29.24
CA PRO A 133 -18.26 -9.65 -28.06
C PRO A 133 -19.52 -8.82 -28.49
N THR A 134 -20.05 -7.83 -27.73
CA THR A 134 -20.60 -6.52 -28.24
C THR A 134 -21.25 -5.66 -27.12
N VAL A 135 -20.48 -4.67 -26.65
CA VAL A 135 -20.70 -3.21 -26.42
C VAL A 135 -22.10 -2.56 -26.16
N PRO A 136 -22.13 -1.32 -25.59
CA PRO A 136 -23.04 -0.81 -24.55
C PRO A 136 -24.04 0.24 -25.07
N ILE A 137 -24.98 0.71 -24.24
CA ILE A 137 -25.69 1.99 -24.47
C ILE A 137 -26.01 2.74 -23.16
N THR A 138 -25.69 4.03 -23.19
CA THR A 138 -26.00 5.15 -22.28
C THR A 138 -27.40 5.73 -22.52
N ASP A 139 -28.10 6.22 -21.47
CA ASP A 139 -28.53 7.64 -21.31
C ASP A 139 -29.71 7.87 -20.33
N ARG A 140 -29.49 8.87 -19.45
CA ARG A 140 -30.37 9.97 -18.95
C ARG A 140 -31.62 9.79 -18.04
N ILE A 141 -31.43 10.21 -16.77
CA ILE A 141 -32.12 11.22 -15.90
C ILE A 141 -33.65 11.48 -16.04
N GLU A 142 -34.43 11.33 -14.93
CA GLU A 142 -35.21 12.38 -14.20
C GLU A 142 -36.28 11.79 -13.23
N GLY A 143 -36.27 12.21 -11.95
CA GLY A 143 -37.49 12.56 -11.18
C GLY A 143 -38.13 11.60 -10.16
N GLU A 144 -37.87 11.86 -8.87
CA GLU A 144 -38.74 11.65 -7.67
C GLU A 144 -39.00 10.24 -7.10
N PRO A 145 -39.38 10.14 -5.80
CA PRO A 145 -38.50 10.02 -4.65
C PRO A 145 -38.51 8.56 -4.14
N GLU A 146 -37.37 7.89 -4.11
CA GLU A 146 -37.30 6.59 -3.45
C GLU A 146 -37.50 6.79 -1.94
N LEU A 147 -38.64 6.30 -1.48
CA LEU A 147 -38.97 6.00 -0.10
C LEU A 147 -37.69 5.53 0.61
N ILE A 148 -37.29 6.28 1.63
CA ILE A 148 -36.29 5.87 2.60
C ILE A 148 -36.82 4.58 3.21
N LEU A 149 -36.38 3.45 2.66
CA LEU A 149 -36.52 2.17 3.32
C LEU A 149 -35.53 2.25 4.47
N ASP A 150 -36.06 2.63 5.64
CA ASP A 150 -35.37 2.52 6.92
C ASP A 150 -34.68 1.14 6.93
N LYS A 151 -33.35 1.16 6.79
CA LYS A 151 -32.56 -0.03 7.02
C LYS A 151 -32.92 -0.52 8.42
N PRO A 152 -33.29 -1.80 8.59
CA PRO A 152 -33.48 -2.35 9.90
C PRO A 152 -32.20 -2.06 10.68
N SER A 153 -32.37 -1.49 11.87
CA SER A 153 -31.31 -1.31 12.85
C SER A 153 -30.44 -2.55 12.84
N GLU A 154 -29.17 -2.40 12.46
CA GLU A 154 -28.15 -3.41 12.73
C GLU A 154 -28.30 -3.75 14.22
N GLU A 155 -28.73 -4.98 14.50
CA GLU A 155 -28.61 -5.54 15.83
C GLU A 155 -27.12 -5.45 16.14
N LYS A 156 -26.72 -4.45 16.94
CA LYS A 156 -25.33 -4.30 17.39
C LYS A 156 -24.95 -5.66 17.96
N ASP A 157 -24.04 -6.37 17.31
CA ASP A 157 -23.49 -7.63 17.81
C ASP A 157 -23.19 -7.43 19.30
N GLU A 158 -23.73 -8.29 20.18
CA GLU A 158 -23.54 -8.17 21.64
C GLU A 158 -22.06 -8.11 22.04
N ASP A 159 -21.18 -8.58 21.15
CA ASP A 159 -19.72 -8.59 21.28
C ASP A 159 -19.02 -7.40 20.58
N SER A 160 -19.74 -6.35 20.22
CA SER A 160 -19.16 -5.07 19.78
C SER A 160 -18.74 -4.18 20.95
N MET A 161 -17.60 -3.51 20.81
CA MET A 161 -17.07 -2.62 21.84
C MET A 161 -18.03 -1.45 22.08
N PRO A 162 -18.33 -1.10 23.35
CA PRO A 162 -19.19 0.03 23.67
C PRO A 162 -18.60 1.34 23.16
N GLU A 163 -19.46 2.33 22.90
CA GLU A 163 -18.99 3.66 22.54
C GLU A 163 -18.17 4.29 23.68
N TYR A 164 -17.22 5.15 23.30
CA TYR A 164 -16.50 5.97 24.27
C TYR A 164 -17.44 6.91 25.02
N ASP A 165 -17.11 7.22 26.27
CA ASP A 165 -17.82 8.22 27.05
C ASP A 165 -17.55 9.65 26.51
N GLU A 166 -18.35 10.62 26.94
CA GLU A 166 -18.27 12.00 26.47
C GLU A 166 -16.96 12.70 26.82
N GLU A 167 -16.28 12.30 27.89
CA GLU A 167 -14.97 12.86 28.25
C GLU A 167 -13.90 12.30 27.29
N THR A 168 -13.88 10.99 27.07
CA THR A 168 -12.99 10.34 26.11
C THR A 168 -13.21 10.87 24.69
N LYS A 169 -14.46 11.08 24.26
CA LYS A 169 -14.76 11.69 22.95
C LYS A 169 -14.17 13.09 22.80
N LYS A 170 -14.25 13.93 23.84
CA LYS A 170 -13.63 15.27 23.82
C LYS A 170 -12.11 15.21 23.76
N LEU A 171 -11.50 14.23 24.43
CA LEU A 171 -10.05 14.02 24.36
C LEU A 171 -9.63 13.59 22.95
N ILE A 172 -10.41 12.72 22.30
CA ILE A 172 -10.20 12.32 20.90
C ILE A 172 -10.31 13.52 19.98
N GLU A 173 -11.39 14.31 20.09
CA GLU A 173 -11.59 15.49 19.25
C GLU A 173 -10.46 16.52 19.42
N ALA A 174 -10.03 16.79 20.65
CA ALA A 174 -8.93 17.70 20.93
C ALA A 174 -7.59 17.20 20.36
N ALA A 175 -7.32 15.90 20.46
CA ALA A 175 -6.12 15.29 19.89
C ALA A 175 -6.14 15.29 18.36
N ASP A 176 -7.28 15.01 17.74
CA ASP A 176 -7.45 15.03 16.28
C ASP A 176 -7.31 16.46 15.72
N GLU A 177 -7.86 17.46 16.40
CA GLU A 177 -7.64 18.87 16.05
C GLU A 177 -6.16 19.23 16.16
N ALA A 178 -5.49 18.80 17.23
CA ALA A 178 -4.07 19.06 17.43
C ALA A 178 -3.18 18.36 16.38
N ARG A 179 -3.53 17.13 15.96
CA ARG A 179 -2.88 16.40 14.86
C ARG A 179 -3.04 17.13 13.55
N LYS A 180 -4.28 17.49 13.19
CA LYS A 180 -4.60 18.23 11.97
C LYS A 180 -3.80 19.53 11.89
N ASN A 181 -3.84 20.33 12.96
CA ASN A 181 -3.12 21.60 13.01
C ASN A 181 -1.59 21.41 12.88
N TYR A 182 -1.04 20.37 13.50
CA TYR A 182 0.38 20.04 13.36
C TYR A 182 0.73 19.60 11.93
N ASP A 183 -0.07 18.71 11.33
CA ASP A 183 0.19 18.17 10.00
C ASP A 183 0.05 19.26 8.92
N GLU A 184 -0.92 20.16 9.06
CA GLU A 184 -1.06 21.35 8.21
C GLU A 184 0.15 22.29 8.33
N ALA A 185 0.57 22.61 9.56
CA ALA A 185 1.73 23.47 9.80
C ALA A 185 3.03 22.84 9.29
N ASN A 186 3.22 21.54 9.51
CA ASN A 186 4.40 20.80 9.07
C ASN A 186 4.45 20.65 7.55
N SER A 187 3.30 20.46 6.90
CA SER A 187 3.21 20.42 5.43
C SER A 187 3.59 21.77 4.82
N LYS A 188 3.08 22.88 5.39
CA LYS A 188 3.45 24.24 4.98
C LYS A 188 4.93 24.54 5.22
N LEU A 189 5.49 24.09 6.33
CA LEU A 189 6.92 24.25 6.62
C LEU A 189 7.76 23.55 5.54
N LYS A 190 7.45 22.29 5.22
CA LYS A 190 8.15 21.55 4.16
C LYS A 190 8.02 22.21 2.78
N GLU A 191 6.85 22.72 2.45
CA GLU A 191 6.62 23.47 1.20
C GLU A 191 7.52 24.71 1.14
N LEU A 192 7.51 25.54 2.19
CA LEU A 192 8.34 26.73 2.28
C LEU A 192 9.84 26.41 2.29
N ASP A 193 10.27 25.34 2.96
CA ASP A 193 11.66 24.91 2.97
C ASP A 193 12.11 24.45 1.57
N ASN A 194 11.25 23.74 0.84
CA ASN A 194 11.52 23.34 -0.54
C ASN A 194 11.62 24.55 -1.48
N GLU A 195 10.71 25.52 -1.34
CA GLU A 195 10.76 26.79 -2.09
C GLU A 195 12.01 27.60 -1.76
N LEU A 196 12.35 27.70 -0.47
CA LEU A 196 13.53 28.43 -0.03
C LEU A 196 14.81 27.76 -0.54
N SER A 197 14.86 26.42 -0.53
CA SER A 197 15.96 25.64 -1.10
C SER A 197 16.09 25.85 -2.61
N SER A 198 14.97 25.82 -3.36
CA SER A 198 14.99 26.03 -4.81
C SER A 198 15.41 27.46 -5.18
N ILE A 199 14.92 28.48 -4.46
CA ILE A 199 15.32 29.87 -4.66
C ILE A 199 16.80 30.07 -4.33
N LYS A 200 17.31 29.50 -3.22
CA LYS A 200 18.74 29.56 -2.89
C LYS A 200 19.60 28.93 -3.97
N SER A 201 19.22 27.74 -4.43
CA SER A 201 19.91 27.06 -5.52
C SER A 201 19.96 27.93 -6.78
N TYR A 202 18.85 28.59 -7.14
CA TYR A 202 18.82 29.53 -8.27
C TYR A 202 19.73 30.75 -8.08
N LEU A 203 19.84 31.29 -6.86
CA LEU A 203 20.69 32.44 -6.60
C LEU A 203 22.19 32.09 -6.62
N GLU A 204 22.55 30.90 -6.13
CA GLU A 204 23.94 30.44 -6.03
C GLU A 204 24.48 29.86 -7.35
N GLN A 205 23.59 29.49 -8.27
CA GLN A 205 23.94 28.87 -9.54
C GLN A 205 24.72 29.83 -10.48
N ASP A 206 25.80 29.33 -11.08
CA ASP A 206 26.58 30.05 -12.10
C ASP A 206 25.86 29.99 -13.46
N TYR A 207 25.21 31.09 -13.83
CA TYR A 207 24.52 31.28 -15.11
C TYR A 207 25.34 32.06 -16.14
N GLY A 208 26.66 32.11 -15.99
CA GLY A 208 27.52 32.95 -16.81
C GLY A 208 27.85 34.30 -16.15
N PRO A 209 28.85 35.02 -16.68
CA PRO A 209 29.35 36.28 -16.12
C PRO A 209 28.28 37.36 -15.97
N ASN A 210 27.29 37.39 -16.88
CA ASN A 210 26.18 38.34 -16.84
C ASN A 210 24.83 37.64 -16.58
N ARG A 211 24.86 36.40 -16.09
CA ARG A 211 23.69 35.52 -15.93
C ARG A 211 22.93 35.29 -17.24
N GLU A 212 23.60 35.35 -18.39
CA GLU A 212 23.01 35.23 -19.72
C GLU A 212 22.35 33.87 -19.99
N TYR A 213 22.76 32.82 -19.27
CA TYR A 213 22.17 31.49 -19.39
C TYR A 213 20.97 31.28 -18.45
N ALA A 214 20.64 32.25 -17.57
CA ALA A 214 19.57 32.10 -16.58
C ALA A 214 18.19 31.93 -17.24
N ILE A 215 18.01 32.42 -18.48
CA ILE A 215 16.76 32.25 -19.23
C ILE A 215 16.48 30.80 -19.64
N LEU A 216 17.52 29.96 -19.65
CA LEU A 216 17.42 28.55 -20.00
C LEU A 216 17.01 27.68 -18.82
N GLN A 217 17.06 28.23 -17.61
CA GLN A 217 16.57 27.56 -16.41
C GLN A 217 15.09 27.22 -16.59
N ASP A 218 14.71 26.02 -16.14
CA ASP A 218 13.34 25.48 -16.21
C ASP A 218 12.77 25.29 -17.63
N GLN A 219 13.60 25.50 -18.66
CA GLN A 219 13.28 25.12 -20.04
C GLN A 219 13.82 23.71 -20.32
N CYS A 220 13.12 22.96 -21.18
CA CYS A 220 13.58 21.64 -21.61
C CYS A 220 13.44 21.52 -23.12
N PHE A 221 14.48 20.96 -23.73
CA PHE A 221 14.60 20.80 -25.17
C PHE A 221 14.71 19.32 -25.51
N GLU A 222 13.96 18.88 -26.50
CA GLU A 222 13.92 17.48 -26.90
C GLU A 222 14.55 17.29 -28.29
N TYR A 223 15.23 16.16 -28.47
CA TYR A 223 15.76 15.70 -29.74
C TYR A 223 15.43 14.23 -29.91
N THR A 224 14.75 13.86 -30.99
CA THR A 224 14.38 12.48 -31.30
C THR A 224 15.28 11.96 -32.42
N ASP A 225 15.97 10.85 -32.16
CA ASP A 225 16.70 10.11 -33.19
C ASP A 225 15.82 8.97 -33.77
N ARG A 226 16.43 7.84 -34.18
CA ARG A 226 15.69 6.69 -34.71
C ARG A 226 15.01 5.85 -33.62
N GLU A 227 15.56 5.79 -32.42
CA GLU A 227 15.19 4.83 -31.37
C GLU A 227 14.76 5.54 -30.06
N TYR A 228 15.39 6.66 -29.72
CA TYR A 228 15.23 7.39 -28.47
C TYR A 228 14.86 8.86 -28.69
N THR A 229 14.18 9.42 -27.70
CA THR A 229 14.01 10.86 -27.51
C THR A 229 14.87 11.27 -26.32
N TYR A 230 15.82 12.14 -26.56
CA TYR A 230 16.64 12.76 -25.54
C TYR A 230 15.98 14.06 -25.11
N LYS A 231 16.02 14.32 -23.81
CA LYS A 231 15.53 15.55 -23.21
C LYS A 231 16.65 16.19 -22.42
N TYR A 232 16.87 17.46 -22.68
CA TYR A 232 17.90 18.26 -22.04
C TYR A 232 17.25 19.45 -21.36
N CYS A 233 17.37 19.53 -20.03
CA CYS A 233 16.93 20.66 -19.23
C CYS A 233 18.18 21.36 -18.66
N PRO A 234 18.61 22.49 -19.25
CA PRO A 234 19.75 23.28 -18.76
C PRO A 234 19.71 23.48 -17.24
N PHE A 235 20.85 23.30 -16.57
CA PHE A 235 21.01 23.42 -15.10
C PHE A 235 20.13 22.49 -14.23
N SER A 236 19.43 21.53 -14.83
CA SER A 236 18.60 20.57 -14.09
C SER A 236 19.06 19.13 -14.33
N LYS A 237 18.66 18.52 -15.45
CA LYS A 237 19.00 17.12 -15.79
C LYS A 237 18.94 16.84 -17.28
N GLY A 238 19.62 15.78 -17.69
CA GLY A 238 19.47 15.15 -19.00
C GLY A 238 18.80 13.78 -18.86
N SER A 239 17.95 13.41 -19.81
CA SER A 239 17.23 12.13 -19.80
C SER A 239 17.04 11.57 -21.20
N GLN A 240 16.76 10.27 -21.27
CA GLN A 240 16.49 9.51 -22.47
C GLN A 240 15.20 8.70 -22.28
N ARG A 241 14.31 8.71 -23.28
CA ARG A 241 13.13 7.84 -23.32
C ARG A 241 13.03 7.11 -24.66
N PRO A 242 12.68 5.82 -24.70
CA PRO A 242 12.47 5.10 -25.96
C PRO A 242 11.23 5.65 -26.69
N LYS A 243 11.27 5.69 -28.02
CA LYS A 243 10.18 6.26 -28.85
C LYS A 243 8.88 5.44 -28.77
N ASN A 244 9.00 4.12 -28.62
CA ASN A 244 7.87 3.20 -28.66
C ASN A 244 7.20 2.99 -27.29
N GLY A 245 7.42 3.92 -26.34
CA GLY A 245 6.95 3.79 -24.97
C GLY A 245 7.92 2.99 -24.10
N GLY A 246 8.06 3.42 -22.85
CA GLY A 246 8.99 2.85 -21.87
C GLY A 246 9.37 3.87 -20.79
N HIS A 247 10.13 3.43 -19.80
CA HIS A 247 10.56 4.28 -18.70
C HIS A 247 11.63 5.29 -19.15
N GLU A 248 11.52 6.53 -18.66
CA GLU A 248 12.55 7.55 -18.84
C GLU A 248 13.79 7.19 -18.00
N THR A 249 14.93 7.12 -18.66
CA THR A 249 16.24 6.85 -18.03
C THR A 249 16.95 8.18 -17.80
N SER A 250 17.38 8.43 -16.56
CA SER A 250 18.17 9.62 -16.24
C SER A 250 19.60 9.44 -16.76
N LEU A 251 20.08 10.40 -17.55
CA LEU A 251 21.46 10.42 -18.05
C LEU A 251 22.40 11.21 -17.14
N GLY A 252 21.87 12.04 -16.25
CA GLY A 252 22.67 12.83 -15.31
C GLY A 252 21.93 14.06 -14.80
N ASN A 253 22.36 14.53 -13.63
CA ASN A 253 21.92 15.78 -13.03
C ASN A 253 23.01 16.83 -13.22
N TRP A 254 22.61 18.10 -13.31
CA TRP A 254 23.54 19.20 -13.48
C TRP A 254 24.63 19.19 -12.40
N GLY A 255 25.89 19.24 -12.84
CA GLY A 255 27.06 19.30 -11.96
C GLY A 255 27.72 20.67 -12.01
N ASN A 256 28.42 20.96 -13.11
CA ASN A 256 29.18 22.19 -13.26
C ASN A 256 29.51 22.50 -14.72
N TRP A 257 30.01 23.72 -14.94
CA TRP A 257 30.69 24.08 -16.19
C TRP A 257 32.02 23.34 -16.31
N ALA A 258 32.29 22.78 -17.49
CA ALA A 258 33.45 21.95 -17.79
C ALA A 258 34.17 22.35 -19.08
N GLY A 259 33.98 23.60 -19.54
CA GLY A 259 34.75 24.14 -20.66
C GLY A 259 36.22 24.39 -20.31
N PRO A 260 37.11 24.54 -21.30
CA PRO A 260 38.53 24.85 -21.08
C PRO A 260 38.71 26.24 -20.44
N GLU A 261 39.88 26.54 -19.88
CA GLU A 261 40.13 27.79 -19.14
C GLU A 261 39.82 29.07 -19.94
N ASN A 262 40.06 29.05 -21.26
CA ASN A 262 39.77 30.17 -22.15
C ASN A 262 38.29 30.26 -22.58
N ASP A 263 37.48 29.24 -22.29
CA ASP A 263 36.08 29.13 -22.69
C ASP A 263 35.26 28.25 -21.73
N LYS A 264 35.24 28.63 -20.45
CA LYS A 264 34.60 27.89 -19.34
C LYS A 264 33.16 27.48 -19.66
N TYR A 265 32.41 28.34 -20.35
CA TYR A 265 30.97 28.21 -20.60
C TYR A 265 30.62 27.45 -21.89
N SER A 266 31.61 26.81 -22.53
CA SER A 266 31.38 26.00 -23.73
C SER A 266 30.78 24.62 -23.47
N VAL A 267 30.98 24.06 -22.28
CA VAL A 267 30.54 22.71 -21.94
C VAL A 267 29.88 22.69 -20.59
N GLN A 268 28.69 22.09 -20.53
CA GLN A 268 27.99 21.72 -19.32
C GLN A 268 28.18 20.24 -19.02
N LEU A 269 28.45 19.90 -17.76
CA LEU A 269 28.63 18.53 -17.30
C LEU A 269 27.46 18.11 -16.41
N TYR A 270 26.90 16.95 -16.73
CA TYR A 270 25.83 16.30 -15.99
C TYR A 270 26.26 14.91 -15.57
N GLU A 271 26.16 14.61 -14.28
CA GLU A 271 26.71 13.39 -13.69
C GLU A 271 25.69 12.69 -12.79
N LYS A 272 26.06 11.51 -12.28
CA LYS A 272 25.22 10.73 -11.35
C LYS A 272 23.84 10.43 -11.93
N GLY A 273 23.80 10.05 -13.20
CA GLY A 273 22.62 9.51 -13.86
C GLY A 273 22.29 8.11 -13.34
N GLN A 274 21.33 7.45 -13.98
CA GLN A 274 20.94 6.09 -13.61
C GLN A 274 22.11 5.13 -13.83
N ASN A 275 22.33 4.22 -12.89
CA ASN A 275 23.39 3.21 -12.94
C ASN A 275 23.31 2.36 -14.23
N CYS A 276 24.46 2.17 -14.87
CA CYS A 276 24.63 1.42 -16.09
C CYS A 276 25.22 0.05 -15.80
N TRP A 277 24.57 -1.02 -16.27
CA TRP A 277 25.12 -2.37 -16.13
C TRP A 277 26.49 -2.48 -16.82
N ASN A 278 27.52 -2.87 -16.07
CA ASN A 278 28.91 -2.91 -16.51
C ASN A 278 29.47 -1.57 -17.04
N GLY A 279 29.00 -0.45 -16.48
CA GLY A 279 29.51 0.89 -16.80
C GLY A 279 29.52 1.79 -15.55
N PRO A 280 30.08 3.00 -15.67
CA PRO A 280 29.89 4.03 -14.66
C PRO A 280 28.42 4.47 -14.61
N ASP A 281 28.06 5.24 -13.58
CA ASP A 281 26.80 5.98 -13.60
C ASP A 281 26.72 6.80 -14.90
N ARG A 282 25.53 6.83 -15.51
CA ARG A 282 25.34 7.57 -16.76
C ARG A 282 25.74 9.03 -16.55
N SER A 283 26.38 9.61 -17.56
CA SER A 283 26.75 11.02 -17.57
C SER A 283 26.52 11.62 -18.96
N VAL A 284 26.30 12.94 -19.03
CA VAL A 284 26.18 13.65 -20.29
C VAL A 284 26.99 14.94 -20.29
N LYS A 285 27.77 15.14 -21.36
CA LYS A 285 28.44 16.40 -21.67
C LYS A 285 27.64 17.15 -22.73
N VAL A 286 27.25 18.37 -22.42
CA VAL A 286 26.48 19.21 -23.35
C VAL A 286 27.38 20.30 -23.88
N HIS A 287 27.64 20.27 -25.18
CA HIS A 287 28.45 21.25 -25.89
C HIS A 287 27.55 22.39 -26.41
N LEU A 288 27.78 23.60 -25.91
CA LEU A 288 27.02 24.78 -26.27
C LEU A 288 27.62 25.44 -27.52
N LYS A 289 26.79 25.65 -28.54
CA LYS A 289 27.13 26.35 -29.78
C LYS A 289 26.34 27.65 -29.87
N CYS A 290 27.00 28.71 -30.33
CA CYS A 290 26.32 29.96 -30.66
C CYS A 290 25.40 29.75 -31.87
N GLY A 291 24.17 30.23 -31.76
CA GLY A 291 23.20 30.22 -32.83
C GLY A 291 21.96 31.04 -32.50
N LEU A 292 20.94 31.01 -33.35
CA LEU A 292 19.80 31.93 -33.28
C LEU A 292 18.62 31.37 -32.46
N GLU A 293 18.61 30.06 -32.24
CA GLU A 293 17.52 29.36 -31.56
C GLU A 293 18.06 28.54 -30.38
N HIS A 294 17.22 28.33 -29.37
CA HIS A 294 17.48 27.36 -28.31
C HIS A 294 17.01 25.99 -28.76
N ARG A 295 17.93 25.10 -29.15
CA ARG A 295 17.56 23.76 -29.63
C ARG A 295 18.65 22.72 -29.41
N LEU A 296 18.21 21.51 -29.10
CA LEU A 296 19.08 20.33 -29.04
C LEU A 296 19.30 19.81 -30.47
N LEU A 297 20.53 19.90 -30.96
CA LEU A 297 20.90 19.61 -32.35
C LEU A 297 21.14 18.12 -32.59
N SER A 298 21.85 17.48 -31.66
CA SER A 298 22.23 16.08 -31.78
C SER A 298 22.53 15.46 -30.42
N SER A 299 22.48 14.12 -30.39
CA SER A 299 22.88 13.27 -29.28
C SER A 299 23.77 12.15 -29.82
N SER A 300 24.80 11.80 -29.05
CA SER A 300 25.72 10.70 -29.37
C SER A 300 26.17 10.00 -28.08
N GLU A 301 26.50 8.72 -28.17
CA GLU A 301 27.08 7.93 -27.07
C GLU A 301 28.52 7.55 -27.44
N PRO A 302 29.51 8.46 -27.26
CA PRO A 302 30.90 8.20 -27.63
C PRO A 302 31.55 7.06 -26.84
N SER A 303 31.04 6.76 -25.64
CA SER A 303 31.48 5.66 -24.80
C SER A 303 30.28 5.12 -24.03
N ARG A 304 30.32 3.84 -23.62
CA ARG A 304 29.20 3.18 -22.96
C ARG A 304 28.73 4.00 -21.76
N CYS A 305 27.46 4.42 -21.78
CA CYS A 305 26.83 5.22 -20.73
C CYS A 305 27.42 6.63 -20.51
N GLU A 306 28.26 7.10 -21.44
CA GLU A 306 28.72 8.48 -21.53
C GLU A 306 28.14 9.11 -22.79
N TYR A 307 27.32 10.14 -22.61
CA TYR A 307 26.60 10.80 -23.69
C TYR A 307 27.21 12.17 -24.00
N ALA A 308 27.10 12.60 -25.25
CA ALA A 308 27.49 13.92 -25.71
C ALA A 308 26.35 14.55 -26.51
N PHE A 309 25.88 15.69 -26.04
CA PHE A 309 24.82 16.49 -26.66
C PHE A 309 25.42 17.74 -27.31
N GLU A 310 24.85 18.15 -28.43
CA GLU A 310 25.14 19.47 -29.01
C GLU A 310 23.90 20.36 -28.89
N PHE A 311 24.05 21.51 -28.22
CA PHE A 311 22.97 22.44 -27.96
C PHE A 311 23.27 23.81 -28.57
N GLU A 312 22.35 24.31 -29.39
CA GLU A 312 22.43 25.67 -29.95
C GLU A 312 21.74 26.66 -29.01
N THR A 313 22.35 27.83 -28.78
CA THR A 313 21.74 28.90 -28.00
C THR A 313 22.31 30.29 -28.32
N PRO A 314 21.45 31.31 -28.48
CA PRO A 314 21.86 32.72 -28.49
C PRO A 314 22.69 33.15 -27.29
N CYS A 315 22.50 32.54 -26.12
CA CYS A 315 23.25 32.88 -24.90
C CYS A 315 24.76 32.68 -25.07
N ARG A 316 25.18 31.78 -25.97
CA ARG A 316 26.60 31.52 -26.23
C ARG A 316 27.21 32.56 -27.17
N CYS A 317 26.40 33.33 -27.89
CA CYS A 317 26.88 34.33 -28.82
C CYS A 317 27.37 35.56 -28.06
N SER A 318 28.66 35.88 -28.19
CA SER A 318 29.19 37.15 -27.73
C SER A 318 28.56 38.28 -28.56
N GLN A 319 28.17 39.38 -27.91
CA GLN A 319 27.92 40.64 -28.64
C GLN A 319 29.18 40.94 -29.47
N PRO A 320 29.05 41.32 -30.76
CA PRO A 320 30.21 41.71 -31.54
C PRO A 320 30.90 42.85 -30.79
N SER A 321 32.17 42.64 -30.42
CA SER A 321 33.00 43.70 -29.86
C SER A 321 32.95 44.88 -30.81
N GLY A 322 32.48 46.04 -30.34
CA GLY A 322 32.32 47.24 -31.14
C GLY A 322 33.58 47.56 -31.93
N GLY A 323 33.56 47.25 -33.22
CA GLY A 323 34.60 47.52 -34.20
C GLY A 323 34.12 48.60 -35.17
N THR A 324 34.45 49.84 -34.84
CA THR A 324 34.38 51.07 -35.66
C THR A 324 33.02 51.43 -36.25
N ALA A 325 32.30 52.33 -35.56
CA ALA A 325 31.42 53.26 -36.25
C ALA A 325 32.29 54.07 -37.23
N GLN A 326 32.20 53.77 -38.52
CA GLN A 326 32.59 54.75 -39.54
C GLN A 326 31.64 55.95 -39.40
N PRO A 327 32.15 57.20 -39.32
CA PRO A 327 31.29 58.35 -39.48
C PRO A 327 30.80 58.33 -40.92
N HIS A 328 29.52 58.02 -41.09
CA HIS A 328 28.80 58.24 -42.32
C HIS A 328 28.65 59.75 -42.49
N ASP A 329 29.51 60.33 -43.32
CA ASP A 329 29.47 61.72 -43.76
C ASP A 329 28.54 61.77 -44.97
N GLU A 330 27.29 62.21 -44.78
CA GLU A 330 26.41 62.55 -45.90
C GLU A 330 26.56 64.03 -46.23
N LEU A 331 26.95 64.24 -47.48
CA LEU A 331 27.14 65.52 -48.16
C LEU A 331 25.83 66.00 -48.80
#